data_AF-A0A6L5K987-F1
#
_entry.id   AF-A0A6L5K987-F1
#
_cell.length_a   1.000
_cell.length_b   1.000
_cell.length_c   1.000
_cell.angle_alpha   90.00
_cell.angle_beta   90.00
_cell.angle_gamma   90.00
#
_symmetry.space_group_name_H-M   'P 1'
#
loop_
_entity.id
_entity.type
_entity.pdbx_description
1 polymer ?
#
loop_
_entity_poly.entity_id
_entity_poly.type
_entity_poly.pdbx_seq_one_letter_code
_entity_poly.pdbx_strand_id
1 'polypeptide(L)'
;KHRRQGIGERLLIAIIELAIKLGANLITLEVRASNTDAQKLYARYGFVRVGLRRGYYTDNREDAVLMSIQDVKSAQVKKKLERLKRAHAEEMKKLLTKEEL
;
A
#
# COMPACT_ATOMS: atom_id res chain seq x y z
N LYS A 1 16.59 9.35 -4.18
CA LYS A 1 16.29 10.80 -4.20
C LYS A 1 14.82 11.14 -3.85
N HIS A 2 13.82 10.30 -4.17
CA HIS A 2 12.38 10.58 -3.90
C HIS A 2 11.69 9.63 -2.88
N ARG A 3 12.45 8.92 -2.05
CA ARG A 3 11.87 8.04 -1.02
C ARG A 3 11.39 8.88 0.17
N ARG A 4 10.41 8.37 0.91
CA ARG A 4 9.85 8.99 2.13
C ARG A 4 9.18 10.36 1.92
N GLN A 5 8.89 10.72 0.67
CA GLN A 5 8.12 11.92 0.30
C GLN A 5 6.61 11.64 0.16
N GLY A 6 6.12 10.52 0.72
CA GLY A 6 4.70 10.16 0.65
C GLY A 6 4.18 9.65 -0.71
N ILE A 7 4.96 9.77 -1.79
CA ILE A 7 4.54 9.43 -3.17
C ILE A 7 4.01 8.00 -3.29
N GLY A 8 4.72 7.02 -2.73
CA GLY A 8 4.31 5.61 -2.81
C GLY A 8 2.99 5.34 -2.08
N GLU A 9 2.77 6.00 -0.94
CA GLU A 9 1.52 5.89 -0.17
C GLU A 9 0.36 6.55 -0.94
N ARG A 10 0.59 7.69 -1.60
CA ARG A 10 -0.40 8.35 -2.45
C ARG A 10 -0.84 7.49 -3.64
N LEU A 11 0.12 6.84 -4.31
CA LEU A 11 -0.19 5.91 -5.41
C LEU A 11 -0.98 4.70 -4.90
N LEU A 12 -0.63 4.16 -3.74
CA LEU A 12 -1.35 3.06 -3.11
C LEU A 12 -2.81 3.44 -2.79
N ILE A 13 -3.04 4.60 -2.20
CA ILE A 13 -4.40 5.13 -1.95
C ILE A 13 -5.19 5.18 -3.25
N ALA A 14 -4.63 5.79 -4.30
CA ALA A 14 -5.31 5.95 -5.58
C ALA A 14 -5.69 4.60 -6.22
N ILE A 15 -4.82 3.59 -6.14
CA ILE A 15 -5.11 2.23 -6.67
C ILE A 15 -6.26 1.58 -5.90
N ILE A 16 -6.30 1.71 -4.56
CA ILE A 16 -7.39 1.12 -3.76
C ILE A 16 -8.71 1.85 -4.05
N GLU A 17 -8.70 3.18 -4.15
CA GLU A 17 -9.88 3.96 -4.54
C GLU A 17 -10.41 3.55 -5.92
N LEU A 18 -9.51 3.38 -6.89
CA LEU A 18 -9.88 2.92 -8.23
C LEU A 18 -10.48 1.52 -8.21
N ALA A 19 -9.87 0.58 -7.47
CA ALA A 19 -10.39 -0.78 -7.33
C ALA A 19 -11.78 -0.81 -6.71
N ILE A 20 -12.04 0.03 -5.69
CA ILE A 20 -13.37 0.19 -5.09
C ILE A 20 -14.36 0.72 -6.13
N LYS A 21 -13.99 1.75 -6.90
CA LYS A 21 -14.83 2.37 -7.92
C LYS A 21 -15.19 1.38 -9.04
N LEU A 22 -14.26 0.51 -9.42
CA LEU A 22 -14.46 -0.53 -10.42
C LEU A 22 -15.23 -1.75 -9.87
N GLY A 23 -15.58 -1.77 -8.59
CA GLY A 23 -16.28 -2.90 -7.97
C GLY A 23 -15.43 -4.15 -7.83
N ALA A 24 -14.09 -4.02 -7.83
CA ALA A 24 -13.18 -5.14 -7.68
C ALA A 24 -13.40 -5.84 -6.32
N ASN A 25 -13.27 -7.17 -6.32
CA ASN A 25 -13.35 -7.95 -5.08
C ASN A 25 -11.98 -8.20 -4.45
N LEU A 26 -10.90 -8.13 -5.24
CA LEU A 26 -9.56 -8.54 -4.85
C LEU A 26 -8.52 -7.56 -5.39
N ILE A 27 -7.60 -7.15 -4.53
CA ILE A 27 -6.31 -6.57 -4.95
C ILE A 27 -5.22 -7.49 -4.45
N THR A 28 -4.27 -7.86 -5.31
CA THR A 28 -3.08 -8.64 -4.96
C THR A 28 -1.82 -7.88 -5.31
N LEU A 29 -0.74 -8.16 -4.59
CA LEU A 29 0.60 -7.70 -4.92
C LEU A 29 1.66 -8.71 -4.50
N GLU A 30 2.77 -8.69 -5.21
CA GLU A 30 4.02 -9.35 -4.85
C GLU A 30 5.03 -8.32 -4.36
N VAL A 31 5.60 -8.55 -3.18
CA VAL A 31 6.65 -7.70 -2.60
C VAL A 31 7.84 -8.56 -2.18
N ARG A 32 9.06 -8.08 -2.42
CA ARG A 32 10.31 -8.70 -1.97
C ARG A 32 10.23 -9.09 -0.49
N ALA A 33 10.65 -10.32 -0.18
CA ALA A 33 10.68 -10.81 1.20
C ALA A 33 11.56 -9.95 2.11
N SER A 34 12.65 -9.38 1.59
CA SER A 34 13.52 -8.47 2.32
C SER A 34 12.94 -7.06 2.52
N ASN A 35 11.96 -6.64 1.70
CA ASN A 35 11.41 -5.28 1.73
C ASN A 35 10.33 -5.13 2.82
N THR A 36 10.75 -5.23 4.08
CA THR A 36 9.87 -5.18 5.24
C THR A 36 9.14 -3.84 5.39
N ASP A 37 9.74 -2.73 4.97
CA ASP A 37 9.10 -1.40 5.00
C ASP A 37 7.89 -1.32 4.07
N ALA A 38 8.01 -1.84 2.84
CA ALA A 38 6.88 -1.91 1.92
C ALA A 38 5.79 -2.87 2.44
N GLN A 39 6.18 -4.03 3.00
CA GLN A 39 5.23 -4.96 3.60
C GLN A 39 4.44 -4.30 4.75
N LYS A 40 5.08 -3.53 5.63
CA LYS A 40 4.43 -2.76 6.70
C LYS A 40 3.48 -1.70 6.13
N LEU A 41 3.89 -0.99 5.07
CA LEU A 41 3.02 -0.03 4.38
C LEU A 41 1.76 -0.72 3.86
N TYR A 42 1.89 -1.82 3.11
CA TYR A 42 0.73 -2.55 2.59
C TYR A 42 -0.17 -3.08 3.72
N ALA A 43 0.42 -3.61 4.80
CA ALA A 43 -0.34 -4.09 5.96
C ALA A 43 -1.18 -2.98 6.63
N ARG A 44 -0.64 -1.76 6.76
CA ARG A 44 -1.40 -0.58 7.25
C ARG A 44 -2.68 -0.37 6.44
N TYR A 45 -2.63 -0.54 5.13
CA TYR A 45 -3.76 -0.39 4.21
C TYR A 45 -4.71 -1.59 4.15
N GLY A 46 -4.42 -2.68 4.87
CA GLY A 46 -5.30 -3.84 4.97
C GLY A 46 -4.90 -5.02 4.09
N PHE A 47 -3.76 -4.94 3.41
CA PHE A 47 -3.20 -6.12 2.77
C PHE A 47 -2.78 -7.14 3.83
N VAL A 48 -3.15 -8.40 3.61
CA VAL A 48 -2.70 -9.53 4.44
C VAL A 48 -1.81 -10.44 3.61
N ARG A 49 -0.81 -11.06 4.25
CA ARG A 49 0.02 -12.07 3.59
C ARG A 49 -0.83 -13.32 3.32
N VAL A 50 -0.83 -13.77 2.08
CA VAL A 50 -1.58 -14.97 1.64
C VAL A 50 -0.69 -16.04 1.03
N GLY A 51 0.60 -15.75 0.80
CA GLY A 51 1.51 -16.75 0.27
C GLY A 51 2.97 -16.29 0.19
N LEU A 52 3.79 -17.18 -0.35
CA LEU A 52 5.20 -16.95 -0.65
C LEU A 52 5.52 -17.61 -2.01
N ARG A 53 6.01 -16.82 -2.97
CA ARG A 53 6.52 -17.32 -4.24
C ARG A 53 8.03 -17.44 -4.15
N ARG A 54 8.54 -18.68 -4.18
CA ARG A 54 9.98 -18.95 -4.08
C ARG A 54 10.71 -18.50 -5.34
N GLY A 55 11.81 -17.77 -5.19
CA GLY A 55 12.64 -17.34 -6.31
C GLY A 55 11.92 -16.50 -7.37
N TYR A 56 10.93 -15.71 -6.97
CA TYR A 56 10.06 -14.94 -7.85
C TYR A 56 10.81 -13.83 -8.60
N TYR A 57 11.70 -13.12 -7.90
CA TYR A 57 12.48 -12.07 -8.53
C TYR A 57 13.69 -12.67 -9.25
N THR A 58 13.77 -12.45 -10.56
CA THR A 58 14.74 -13.11 -11.44
C THR A 58 16.17 -12.59 -11.31
N ASP A 59 16.34 -11.38 -10.78
CA ASP A 59 17.63 -10.72 -10.63
C ASP A 59 18.51 -11.35 -9.54
N ASN A 60 17.92 -11.78 -8.43
CA ASN A 60 18.65 -12.35 -7.29
C ASN A 60 18.00 -13.63 -6.73
N ARG A 61 17.02 -14.21 -7.44
CA ARG A 61 16.23 -15.38 -6.99
C ARG A 61 15.60 -15.17 -5.63
N GLU A 62 15.26 -13.93 -5.29
CA GLU A 62 14.61 -13.59 -4.04
C GLU A 62 13.13 -13.97 -4.06
N ASP A 63 12.65 -14.42 -2.91
CA ASP A 63 11.24 -14.75 -2.69
C ASP A 63 10.35 -13.49 -2.73
N ALA A 64 9.13 -13.66 -3.21
CA ALA A 64 8.08 -12.65 -3.09
C ALA A 64 7.02 -13.08 -2.08
N VAL A 65 6.71 -12.20 -1.14
CA VAL A 65 5.54 -12.30 -0.29
C VAL A 65 4.32 -11.88 -1.11
N LEU A 66 3.35 -12.77 -1.26
CA LEU A 66 2.06 -12.45 -1.87
C LEU A 66 1.16 -11.86 -0.80
N MET A 67 0.65 -10.66 -1.02
CA MET A 67 -0.30 -10.00 -0.13
C MET A 67 -1.57 -9.61 -0.87
N SER A 68 -2.71 -9.55 -0.17
CA SER A 68 -3.99 -9.18 -0.78
C SER A 68 -4.95 -8.43 0.16
N ILE A 69 -5.85 -7.64 -0.43
CA ILE A 69 -7.11 -7.22 0.20
C ILE A 69 -8.24 -8.02 -0.46
N GLN A 70 -9.01 -8.74 0.36
CA GLN A 70 -10.26 -9.39 -0.05
C GLN A 70 -11.44 -8.45 0.23
N ASP A 71 -12.53 -8.64 -0.49
CA ASP A 71 -13.76 -7.82 -0.41
C ASP A 71 -13.46 -6.31 -0.35
N VAL A 72 -12.69 -5.85 -1.33
CA VAL A 72 -12.17 -4.47 -1.42
C VAL A 72 -13.27 -3.42 -1.35
N LYS A 73 -14.47 -3.75 -1.86
CA LYS A 73 -15.63 -2.86 -1.87
C LYS A 73 -16.41 -2.82 -0.56
N SER A 74 -16.02 -3.62 0.45
CA SER A 74 -16.66 -3.66 1.75
C SER A 74 -16.69 -2.28 2.43
N ALA A 75 -17.71 -2.04 3.25
CA ALA A 75 -17.82 -0.83 4.06
C ALA A 75 -16.61 -0.67 5.01
N GLN A 76 -16.06 -1.79 5.50
CA GLN A 76 -14.89 -1.79 6.37
C GLN A 76 -13.63 -1.28 5.66
N VAL A 77 -13.35 -1.78 4.45
CA VAL A 77 -12.19 -1.34 3.65
C VAL A 77 -12.34 0.14 3.29
N LYS A 78 -13.53 0.57 2.83
CA LYS A 78 -13.84 1.99 2.53
C LYS A 78 -13.58 2.89 3.74
N LYS A 79 -14.12 2.55 4.91
CA LYS A 79 -13.94 3.33 6.14
C LYS A 79 -12.47 3.40 6.57
N LYS A 80 -11.73 2.29 6.46
CA LYS A 80 -10.30 2.24 6.77
C LYS A 80 -9.49 3.13 5.83
N LEU A 81 -9.77 3.06 4.53
CA LEU A 81 -9.11 3.86 3.50
C LEU A 81 -9.32 5.34 3.74
N GLU A 82 -10.55 5.78 4.00
CA GLU A 82 -10.85 7.20 4.29
C GLU A 82 -10.08 7.73 5.51
N ARG A 83 -9.99 6.93 6.58
CA ARG A 83 -9.19 7.31 7.76
C ARG A 83 -7.72 7.48 7.41
N LEU A 84 -7.13 6.55 6.66
CA LEU A 84 -5.72 6.58 6.29
C LEU A 84 -5.42 7.69 5.29
N LYS A 85 -6.31 7.94 4.33
CA LYS A 85 -6.21 9.06 3.38
C LYS A 85 -6.15 10.41 4.10
N ARG A 86 -7.00 10.61 5.12
CA ARG A 86 -6.97 11.82 5.95
C ARG A 86 -5.66 11.93 6.73
N ALA A 87 -5.21 10.86 7.38
CA ALA A 87 -3.94 10.85 8.11
C ALA A 87 -2.75 11.20 7.19
N HIS A 88 -2.70 10.60 6.00
CA HIS A 88 -1.67 10.88 5.00
C HIS A 88 -1.72 12.35 4.53
N ALA A 89 -2.90 12.90 4.27
CA ALA A 89 -3.03 14.30 3.87
C ALA A 89 -2.52 15.26 4.95
N GLU A 90 -2.80 14.98 6.23
CA GLU A 90 -2.30 15.79 7.35
C GLU A 90 -0.78 15.65 7.54
N GLU A 91 -0.22 14.46 7.35
CA GLU A 91 1.24 14.26 7.34
C GLU A 91 1.91 15.06 6.21
N MET A 92 1.33 15.05 5.01
CA MET A 92 1.87 15.79 3.86
C MET A 92 1.79 17.31 4.05
N LYS A 93 0.71 17.84 4.64
CA LYS A 93 0.62 19.27 5.00
C LYS A 93 1.75 19.68 5.95
N LYS A 94 1.99 18.90 7.00
CA LYS A 94 3.05 19.18 7.98
C LYS A 94 4.45 19.17 7.37
N LEU A 95 4.70 18.31 6.39
CA LEU A 95 5.96 18.26 5.65
C LEU A 95 6.16 19.53 4.82
N LEU A 96 5.13 19.95 4.06
CA LEU A 96 5.20 21.15 3.22
C LEU A 96 5.42 22.42 4.05
N THR A 97 4.77 22.56 5.20
CA THR A 97 4.96 23.71 6.10
C THR A 97 6.33 23.75 6.78
N LYS A 98 7.06 22.63 6.83
CA LYS A 98 8.42 22.56 7.41
C LYS A 98 9.52 22.87 6.42
N GLU A 99 9.24 22.79 5.12
CA GLU A 99 10.18 23.18 4.06
C GLU A 99 10.15 24.71 3.81
N GLU A 100 9.19 25.42 4.38
CA GLU A 100 9.00 26.88 4.28
C GLU A 100 9.66 27.68 5.44
N LEU A 101 10.35 27.01 6.37
CA LEU A 101 11.10 27.57 7.51
C LEU A 101 12.58 27.22 7.42
#